data_AF-A0A3N6AMF4-F1
#
_entry.id   AF-A0A3N6AMF4-F1
#
_cell.length_a   1.000
_cell.length_b   1.000
_cell.length_c   1.000
_cell.angle_alpha   90.00
_cell.angle_beta   90.00
_cell.angle_gamma   90.00
#
_symmetry.space_group_name_H-M   'P 1'
#
loop_
_entity.id
_entity.type
_entity.pdbx_description
1 polymer ?
#
loop_
_entity_poly.entity_id
_entity_poly.type
_entity_poly.pdbx_seq_one_letter_code
_entity_poly.pdbx_strand_id
1 'polypeptide(L)'
;MQGDGATSPEQTIQAPAVGAAREGATRLRSKDLLGIAELTPAEILLILDTAEAMKEIGLRPIKKVPALRGKTVVNLFIEPSTRTRTSFEVAEKRLSADTLNIAASTSSLVKGETLSDTARTLEAMSPDLIVMRHAFSGSCHFLSRICKAGIINAGDGMHEHPTQALLDAFTIRERKGRLSGLKIAIIGDLLHSRVLRSNVLRLTRLGADVWVGGPPTLVPYGIDRLGVRVTSSI
;
A
#
# COMPACT_ATOMS: atom_id res chain seq x y z
N MET A 1 -18.63 -27.56 58.91
CA MET A 1 -17.62 -26.86 58.07
C MET A 1 -17.52 -27.61 56.75
N GLN A 2 -17.70 -26.90 55.63
CA GLN A 2 -17.09 -27.09 54.29
C GLN A 2 -17.09 -28.51 53.67
N GLY A 3 -17.56 -28.76 52.46
CA GLY A 3 -18.07 -27.92 51.39
C GLY A 3 -18.33 -28.81 50.15
N ASP A 4 -19.41 -28.54 49.44
CA ASP A 4 -19.80 -29.22 48.20
C ASP A 4 -18.81 -28.90 47.06
N GLY A 5 -18.16 -29.94 46.54
CA GLY A 5 -17.30 -29.87 45.35
C GLY A 5 -18.07 -30.15 44.08
N ALA A 6 -18.87 -29.18 43.62
CA ALA A 6 -19.44 -29.20 42.28
C ALA A 6 -18.33 -28.93 41.24
N THR A 7 -18.02 -29.94 40.43
CA THR A 7 -17.11 -29.84 39.30
C THR A 7 -17.85 -29.17 38.12
N SER A 8 -17.48 -27.93 37.83
CA SER A 8 -17.91 -27.22 36.62
C SER A 8 -17.26 -27.85 35.38
N PRO A 9 -18.00 -28.14 34.30
CA PRO A 9 -17.39 -28.57 33.04
C PRO A 9 -16.74 -27.35 32.35
N GLU A 10 -15.42 -27.39 32.18
CA GLU A 10 -14.69 -26.43 31.34
C GLU A 10 -15.23 -26.50 29.91
N GLN A 11 -15.86 -25.39 29.50
CA GLN A 11 -16.31 -25.16 28.15
C GLN A 11 -15.10 -25.16 27.22
N THR A 12 -14.97 -26.22 26.42
CA THR A 12 -14.05 -26.26 25.29
C THR A 12 -14.42 -25.13 24.33
N ILE A 13 -13.57 -24.11 24.25
CA ILE A 13 -13.69 -23.04 23.25
C ILE A 13 -13.35 -23.68 21.89
N GLN A 14 -14.40 -24.13 21.22
CA GLN A 14 -14.33 -24.68 19.88
C GLN A 14 -14.01 -23.52 18.92
N ALA A 15 -12.81 -23.55 18.33
CA ALA A 15 -12.44 -22.62 17.27
C ALA A 15 -13.47 -22.70 16.13
N PRO A 16 -13.92 -21.57 15.56
CA PRO A 16 -14.91 -21.61 14.50
C PRO A 16 -14.26 -22.22 13.26
N ALA A 17 -14.69 -23.43 12.92
CA ALA A 17 -14.51 -23.99 11.59
C ALA A 17 -15.46 -23.28 10.65
N VAL A 18 -14.97 -22.38 9.80
CA VAL A 18 -15.76 -21.90 8.65
C VAL A 18 -14.83 -21.66 7.46
N GLY A 19 -14.83 -22.62 6.54
CA GLY A 19 -14.57 -22.34 5.14
C GLY A 19 -15.67 -21.41 4.64
N ALA A 20 -15.42 -20.11 4.68
CA ALA A 20 -16.26 -19.14 3.98
C ALA A 20 -15.81 -19.14 2.52
N ALA A 21 -16.73 -19.46 1.61
CA ALA A 21 -16.59 -19.13 0.20
C ALA A 21 -16.17 -17.65 0.11
N ARG A 22 -15.05 -17.38 -0.56
CA ARG A 22 -14.48 -16.03 -0.63
C ARG A 22 -15.45 -15.12 -1.39
N GLU A 23 -16.21 -14.28 -0.68
CA GLU A 23 -16.78 -13.08 -1.29
C GLU A 23 -15.62 -12.16 -1.70
N GLY A 24 -15.21 -12.28 -2.96
CA GLY A 24 -14.17 -11.44 -3.54
C GLY A 24 -14.70 -10.01 -3.74
N ALA A 25 -13.88 -9.01 -3.40
CA ALA A 25 -14.20 -7.64 -3.76
C ALA A 25 -14.15 -7.51 -5.30
N THR A 26 -15.16 -6.87 -5.90
CA THR A 26 -15.19 -6.58 -7.35
C THR A 26 -14.80 -5.13 -7.68
N ARG A 27 -14.74 -4.27 -6.66
CA ARG A 27 -14.30 -2.87 -6.74
C ARG A 27 -13.68 -2.41 -5.43
N LEU A 28 -12.86 -1.37 -5.49
CA LEU A 28 -12.39 -0.65 -4.30
C LEU A 28 -13.52 0.21 -3.73
N ARG A 29 -13.60 0.34 -2.39
CA ARG A 29 -14.60 1.21 -1.73
C ARG A 29 -14.29 2.70 -1.87
N SER A 30 -13.01 3.04 -1.94
CA SER A 30 -12.53 4.41 -2.07
C SER A 30 -12.01 4.67 -3.48
N LYS A 31 -12.15 5.92 -3.95
CA LYS A 31 -11.45 6.39 -5.16
C LYS A 31 -9.96 6.60 -4.92
N ASP A 32 -9.54 6.74 -3.66
CA ASP A 32 -8.19 7.08 -3.25
C ASP A 32 -7.48 5.84 -2.67
N LEU A 33 -6.18 5.73 -2.96
CA LEU A 33 -5.24 4.80 -2.31
C LEU A 33 -4.26 5.61 -1.48
N LEU A 34 -4.69 6.01 -0.27
CA LEU A 34 -3.90 6.86 0.63
C LEU A 34 -3.00 6.05 1.54
N GLY A 35 -3.50 4.92 2.03
CA GLY A 35 -2.76 4.02 2.88
C GLY A 35 -3.21 2.56 2.74
N ILE A 36 -2.36 1.65 3.18
CA ILE A 36 -2.64 0.21 3.14
C ILE A 36 -3.64 -0.19 4.24
N ALA A 37 -3.70 0.59 5.33
CA ALA A 37 -4.56 0.31 6.47
C ALA A 37 -6.04 0.44 6.17
N GLU A 38 -6.40 1.20 5.13
CA GLU A 38 -7.78 1.41 4.70
C GLU A 38 -8.29 0.28 3.78
N LEU A 39 -7.38 -0.52 3.22
CA LEU A 39 -7.73 -1.66 2.37
C LEU A 39 -8.11 -2.88 3.20
N THR A 40 -9.22 -3.51 2.81
CA THR A 40 -9.60 -4.83 3.30
C THR A 40 -8.77 -5.92 2.63
N PRO A 41 -8.64 -7.11 3.25
CA PRO A 41 -8.00 -8.26 2.62
C PRO A 41 -8.56 -8.58 1.22
N ALA A 42 -9.88 -8.47 1.03
CA ALA A 42 -10.53 -8.72 -0.25
C ALA A 42 -10.12 -7.69 -1.33
N GLU A 43 -10.02 -6.40 -0.97
CA GLU A 43 -9.52 -5.36 -1.89
C GLU A 43 -8.04 -5.55 -2.22
N ILE A 44 -7.22 -5.96 -1.26
CA ILE A 44 -5.81 -6.26 -1.51
C ILE A 44 -5.69 -7.42 -2.49
N LEU A 45 -6.45 -8.50 -2.28
CA LEU A 45 -6.46 -9.64 -3.20
C LEU A 45 -6.92 -9.23 -4.60
N LEU A 46 -7.99 -8.43 -4.72
CA LEU A 46 -8.44 -7.88 -6.00
C LEU A 46 -7.32 -7.13 -6.73
N ILE A 47 -6.56 -6.27 -6.02
CA ILE A 47 -5.42 -5.54 -6.61
C ILE A 47 -4.33 -6.51 -7.07
N LEU A 48 -3.99 -7.50 -6.26
CA LEU A 48 -2.94 -8.47 -6.59
C LEU A 48 -3.35 -9.36 -7.78
N ASP A 49 -4.61 -9.80 -7.85
CA ASP A 49 -5.16 -10.60 -8.95
C ASP A 49 -5.21 -9.77 -10.25
N THR A 50 -5.58 -8.50 -10.14
CA THR A 50 -5.51 -7.56 -11.26
C THR A 50 -4.06 -7.37 -11.74
N ALA A 51 -3.10 -7.24 -10.81
CA ALA A 51 -1.68 -7.10 -11.16
C ALA A 51 -1.14 -8.33 -11.88
N GLU A 52 -1.59 -9.53 -11.51
CA GLU A 52 -1.23 -10.79 -12.18
C GLU A 52 -1.71 -10.81 -13.63
N ALA A 53 -2.99 -10.48 -13.86
CA ALA A 53 -3.54 -10.37 -15.21
C ALA A 53 -2.83 -9.27 -16.03
N MET A 54 -2.47 -8.13 -15.41
CA MET A 54 -1.77 -7.05 -16.08
C MET A 54 -0.30 -7.39 -16.41
N LYS A 55 0.33 -8.31 -15.66
CA LYS A 55 1.70 -8.75 -15.94
C LYS A 55 1.81 -9.41 -17.30
N GLU A 56 0.79 -10.16 -17.72
CA GLU A 56 0.75 -10.78 -19.05
C GLU A 56 0.87 -9.76 -20.18
N ILE A 57 0.31 -8.55 -20.01
CA ILE A 57 0.42 -7.45 -20.99
C ILE A 57 1.89 -7.05 -21.18
N GLY A 58 2.68 -7.08 -20.11
CA GLY A 58 4.12 -6.78 -20.17
C GLY A 58 4.93 -7.77 -21.00
N LEU A 59 4.43 -8.99 -21.19
CA LEU A 59 5.05 -10.06 -21.97
C LEU A 59 4.64 -10.05 -23.45
N ARG A 60 3.58 -9.32 -23.80
CA ARG A 60 3.10 -9.21 -25.19
C ARG A 60 4.08 -8.40 -26.06
N PRO A 61 4.14 -8.65 -27.38
CA PRO A 61 4.88 -7.80 -28.31
C PRO A 61 4.39 -6.34 -28.27
N ILE A 62 3.06 -6.17 -28.24
CA ILE A 62 2.41 -4.88 -28.04
C ILE A 62 2.05 -4.75 -26.56
N LYS A 63 2.87 -3.99 -25.83
CA LYS A 63 2.73 -3.75 -24.39
C LYS A 63 1.74 -2.61 -24.09
N LYS A 64 0.62 -2.55 -24.82
CA LYS A 64 -0.40 -1.51 -24.64
C LYS A 64 -1.80 -2.09 -24.65
N VAL A 65 -2.65 -1.60 -23.75
CA VAL A 65 -4.09 -1.83 -23.72
C VAL A 65 -4.81 -0.50 -23.50
N PRO A 66 -6.03 -0.29 -24.03
CA PRO A 66 -6.73 1.00 -23.95
C PRO A 66 -7.54 1.17 -22.66
N ALA A 67 -7.15 0.53 -21.55
CA ALA A 67 -7.95 0.48 -20.33
C ALA A 67 -8.17 1.86 -19.68
N LEU A 68 -7.23 2.80 -19.86
CA LEU A 68 -7.32 4.18 -19.38
C LEU A 68 -7.30 5.18 -20.55
N ARG A 69 -7.71 4.78 -21.76
CA ARG A 69 -7.78 5.70 -22.90
C ARG A 69 -8.73 6.86 -22.59
N GLY A 70 -8.25 8.09 -22.82
CA GLY A 70 -9.01 9.31 -22.52
C GLY A 70 -9.06 9.67 -21.04
N LYS A 71 -8.26 8.99 -20.20
CA LYS A 71 -8.06 9.33 -18.80
C LYS A 71 -6.76 10.07 -18.60
N THR A 72 -6.81 11.15 -17.82
CA THR A 72 -5.64 11.97 -17.51
C THR A 72 -5.09 11.60 -16.14
N VAL A 73 -3.79 11.29 -16.08
CA VAL A 73 -3.06 10.96 -14.84
C VAL A 73 -1.95 11.98 -14.62
N VAL A 74 -1.95 12.62 -13.46
CA VAL A 74 -0.91 13.57 -13.05
C VAL A 74 0.05 12.90 -12.07
N ASN A 75 1.33 12.86 -12.42
CA ASN A 75 2.42 12.42 -11.56
C ASN A 75 3.03 13.64 -10.85
N LEU A 76 2.62 13.86 -9.60
CA LEU A 76 3.12 14.94 -8.72
C LEU A 76 4.22 14.40 -7.80
N PHE A 77 5.48 14.48 -8.24
CA PHE A 77 6.64 14.02 -7.46
C PHE A 77 7.42 15.21 -6.92
N ILE A 78 7.07 15.63 -5.71
CA ILE A 78 7.72 16.75 -5.03
C ILE A 78 9.00 16.27 -4.33
N GLU A 79 8.97 15.07 -3.73
CA GLU A 79 10.19 14.36 -3.28
C GLU A 79 10.78 13.58 -4.47
N PRO A 80 12.09 13.71 -4.77
CA PRO A 80 12.72 13.00 -5.88
C PRO A 80 12.58 11.48 -5.77
N SER A 81 12.12 10.82 -6.84
CA SER A 81 12.10 9.35 -6.93
C SER A 81 12.09 8.87 -8.37
N THR A 82 13.25 8.41 -8.87
CA THR A 82 13.36 7.92 -10.25
C THR A 82 12.60 6.62 -10.45
N ARG A 83 12.83 5.62 -9.60
CA ARG A 83 12.23 4.28 -9.75
C ARG A 83 10.71 4.33 -9.71
N THR A 84 10.16 4.97 -8.69
CA THR A 84 8.71 5.03 -8.47
C THR A 84 8.03 5.80 -9.59
N ARG A 85 8.51 7.01 -9.91
CA ARG A 85 7.95 7.85 -10.98
C ARG A 85 7.98 7.13 -12.32
N THR A 86 9.13 6.59 -12.73
CA THR A 86 9.25 5.88 -14.01
C THR A 86 8.36 4.64 -14.05
N SER A 87 8.16 3.94 -12.93
CA SER A 87 7.26 2.78 -12.89
C SER A 87 5.79 3.16 -13.13
N PHE A 88 5.32 4.26 -12.54
CA PHE A 88 3.97 4.80 -12.78
C PHE A 88 3.81 5.27 -14.21
N GLU A 89 4.75 6.07 -14.71
CA GLU A 89 4.73 6.58 -16.08
C GLU A 89 4.70 5.45 -17.11
N VAL A 90 5.44 4.37 -16.89
CA VAL A 90 5.40 3.17 -17.74
C VAL A 90 4.03 2.47 -17.63
N ALA A 91 3.49 2.29 -16.43
CA ALA A 91 2.19 1.66 -16.23
C ALA A 91 1.08 2.43 -16.95
N GLU A 92 1.03 3.75 -16.79
CA GLU A 92 0.07 4.64 -17.45
C GLU A 92 0.15 4.56 -18.97
N LYS A 93 1.36 4.64 -19.53
CA LYS A 93 1.59 4.50 -20.99
C LYS A 93 1.15 3.13 -21.52
N ARG A 94 1.34 2.06 -20.73
CA ARG A 94 0.86 0.71 -21.08
C ARG A 94 -0.66 0.62 -21.02
N LEU A 95 -1.32 1.41 -20.17
CA LEU A 95 -2.77 1.49 -20.07
C LEU A 95 -3.39 2.54 -21.01
N SER A 96 -2.57 3.20 -21.84
CA SER A 96 -2.95 4.24 -22.80
C SER A 96 -3.57 5.48 -22.16
N ALA A 97 -3.16 5.81 -20.94
CA ALA A 97 -3.53 7.07 -20.27
C ALA A 97 -2.72 8.25 -20.81
N ASP A 98 -3.30 9.45 -20.71
CA ASP A 98 -2.61 10.71 -20.95
C ASP A 98 -1.91 11.15 -19.66
N THR A 99 -0.58 11.34 -19.72
CA THR A 99 0.25 11.51 -18.52
C THR A 99 0.86 12.91 -18.45
N LEU A 100 0.74 13.57 -17.30
CA LEU A 100 1.41 14.83 -16.99
C LEU A 100 2.40 14.64 -15.84
N ASN A 101 3.66 15.02 -16.02
CA ASN A 101 4.69 14.90 -14.99
C ASN A 101 5.02 16.27 -14.40
N ILE A 102 4.85 16.43 -13.09
CA ILE A 102 5.18 17.64 -12.35
C ILE A 102 6.22 17.28 -11.29
N ALA A 103 7.44 17.79 -11.45
CA ALA A 103 8.53 17.63 -10.50
C ALA A 103 8.88 18.96 -9.85
N ALA A 104 9.21 18.96 -8.55
CA ALA A 104 9.51 20.19 -7.80
C ALA A 104 10.71 20.97 -8.34
N SER A 105 11.69 20.30 -8.96
CA SER A 105 12.87 20.95 -9.55
C SER A 105 12.55 21.78 -10.80
N THR A 106 11.37 21.58 -11.40
CA THR A 106 10.96 22.23 -12.66
C THR A 106 9.63 22.99 -12.54
N SER A 107 8.91 22.88 -11.42
CA SER A 107 7.60 23.50 -11.22
C SER A 107 7.68 24.78 -10.39
N SER A 108 6.63 25.59 -10.50
CA SER A 108 6.43 26.85 -9.76
C SER A 108 6.47 26.72 -8.23
N LEU A 109 6.57 25.50 -7.68
CA LEU A 109 6.88 25.24 -6.26
C LEU A 109 8.19 25.91 -5.81
N VAL A 110 9.13 26.14 -6.74
CA VAL A 110 10.37 26.90 -6.47
C VAL A 110 10.09 28.37 -6.11
N LYS A 111 8.92 28.92 -6.49
CA LYS A 111 8.51 30.30 -6.19
C LYS A 111 7.75 30.44 -4.85
N GLY A 112 7.70 29.40 -4.02
CA GLY A 112 7.02 29.45 -2.72
C GLY A 112 5.52 29.20 -2.79
N GLU A 113 5.02 28.60 -3.88
CA GLU A 113 3.63 28.14 -3.96
C GLU A 113 3.34 27.08 -2.90
N THR A 114 2.19 27.20 -2.23
CA THR A 114 1.78 26.24 -1.22
C THR A 114 1.23 24.96 -1.87
N LEU A 115 1.19 23.86 -1.10
CA LEU A 115 0.52 22.64 -1.55
C LEU A 115 -0.97 22.89 -1.87
N SER A 116 -1.61 23.84 -1.18
CA SER A 116 -3.00 24.25 -1.44
C SER A 116 -3.14 24.90 -2.82
N ASP A 117 -2.22 25.78 -3.21
CA ASP A 117 -2.25 26.44 -4.52
C ASP A 117 -2.01 25.44 -5.65
N THR A 118 -1.08 24.52 -5.43
CA THR A 118 -0.83 23.39 -6.32
C THR A 118 -2.09 22.53 -6.46
N ALA A 119 -2.75 22.18 -5.35
CA ALA A 119 -3.98 21.38 -5.36
C ALA A 119 -5.11 22.05 -6.17
N ARG A 120 -5.31 23.36 -6.02
CA ARG A 120 -6.32 24.11 -6.78
C ARG A 120 -5.99 24.18 -8.27
N THR A 121 -4.72 24.35 -8.60
CA THR A 121 -4.25 24.33 -9.99
C THR A 121 -4.49 22.96 -10.63
N LEU A 122 -4.18 21.89 -9.91
CA LEU A 122 -4.44 20.52 -10.35
C LEU A 122 -5.94 20.24 -10.52
N GLU A 123 -6.77 20.67 -9.58
CA GLU A 123 -8.23 20.51 -9.70
C GLU A 123 -8.78 21.26 -10.93
N ALA A 124 -8.24 22.45 -11.25
CA ALA A 124 -8.63 23.19 -12.44
C ALA A 124 -8.29 22.47 -13.76
N MET A 125 -7.23 21.64 -13.76
CA MET A 125 -6.90 20.77 -14.90
C MET A 125 -7.86 19.58 -15.04
N SER A 126 -8.69 19.32 -14.02
CA SER A 126 -9.67 18.21 -13.97
C SER A 126 -9.08 16.83 -14.33
N PRO A 127 -7.97 16.40 -13.70
CA PRO A 127 -7.42 15.07 -13.94
C PRO A 127 -8.33 13.98 -13.37
N ASP A 128 -8.27 12.77 -13.94
CA ASP A 128 -8.97 11.62 -13.39
C ASP A 128 -8.22 11.03 -12.17
N LEU A 129 -6.88 11.03 -12.23
CA LEU A 129 -6.02 10.49 -11.18
C LEU A 129 -4.81 11.39 -10.91
N ILE A 130 -4.37 11.43 -9.65
CA ILE A 130 -3.13 12.08 -9.22
C ILE A 130 -2.30 11.09 -8.41
N VAL A 131 -1.11 10.77 -8.91
CA VAL A 131 -0.09 10.01 -8.18
C VAL A 131 0.82 11.01 -7.48
N MET A 132 0.83 10.99 -6.15
CA MET A 132 1.57 11.98 -5.37
C MET A 132 2.69 11.33 -4.56
N ARG A 133 3.86 11.97 -4.56
CA ARG A 133 4.93 11.73 -3.60
C ARG A 133 5.36 13.03 -2.93
N HIS A 134 5.36 13.04 -1.60
CA HIS A 134 5.66 14.24 -0.81
C HIS A 134 6.58 13.94 0.39
N ALA A 135 7.35 14.93 0.82
CA ALA A 135 8.21 14.81 1.99
C ALA A 135 7.42 14.86 3.32
N PHE A 136 6.27 15.53 3.35
CA PHE A 136 5.45 15.66 4.56
C PHE A 136 4.34 14.59 4.63
N SER A 137 4.27 13.89 5.75
CA SER A 137 3.19 12.96 6.09
C SER A 137 1.82 13.62 6.00
N GLY A 138 0.81 12.90 5.50
CA GLY A 138 -0.57 13.39 5.40
C GLY A 138 -0.85 14.27 4.18
N SER A 139 0.15 14.54 3.34
CA SER A 139 -0.03 15.41 2.16
C SER A 139 -0.99 14.81 1.12
N CYS A 140 -0.98 13.49 0.95
CA CYS A 140 -1.94 12.79 0.09
C CYS A 140 -3.37 12.88 0.64
N HIS A 141 -3.55 12.81 1.97
CA HIS A 141 -4.86 12.99 2.62
C HIS A 141 -5.35 14.43 2.53
N PHE A 142 -4.45 15.41 2.56
CA PHE A 142 -4.81 16.81 2.34
C PHE A 142 -5.31 17.01 0.90
N LEU A 143 -4.57 16.48 -0.09
CA LEU A 143 -4.92 16.60 -1.50
C LEU A 143 -6.26 15.93 -1.83
N SER A 144 -6.55 14.76 -1.23
CA SER A 144 -7.80 14.03 -1.48
C SER A 144 -9.06 14.74 -0.99
N ARG A 145 -8.93 15.68 -0.03
CA ARG A 145 -10.04 16.51 0.46
C ARG A 145 -10.36 17.68 -0.48
N ILE A 146 -9.40 18.08 -1.32
CA ILE A 146 -9.53 19.23 -2.22
C ILE A 146 -9.88 18.76 -3.63
N CYS A 147 -9.21 17.73 -4.12
CA CYS A 147 -9.34 17.27 -5.50
C CYS A 147 -10.42 16.20 -5.66
N LYS A 148 -11.20 16.29 -6.75
CA LYS A 148 -12.17 15.24 -7.13
C LYS A 148 -11.49 14.01 -7.72
N ALA A 149 -10.32 14.19 -8.32
CA ALA A 149 -9.48 13.11 -8.86
C ALA A 149 -9.20 12.02 -7.82
N GLY A 150 -8.99 10.77 -8.26
CA GLY A 150 -8.50 9.71 -7.37
C GLY A 150 -7.04 9.93 -7.02
N ILE A 151 -6.69 9.87 -5.73
CA ILE A 151 -5.34 10.12 -5.23
C ILE A 151 -4.62 8.80 -4.94
N ILE A 152 -3.43 8.61 -5.49
CA ILE A 152 -2.56 7.46 -5.23
C ILE A 152 -1.33 7.93 -4.46
N ASN A 153 -1.14 7.42 -3.25
CA ASN A 153 0.04 7.70 -2.44
C ASN A 153 1.25 6.86 -2.92
N ALA A 154 2.19 7.53 -3.57
CA ALA A 154 3.49 7.00 -3.97
C ALA A 154 4.61 7.27 -2.93
N GLY A 155 4.22 7.70 -1.73
CA GLY A 155 5.05 7.92 -0.55
C GLY A 155 4.82 9.30 0.06
N ASP A 156 4.45 9.37 1.34
CA ASP A 156 4.30 10.61 2.10
C ASP A 156 5.17 10.61 3.37
N GLY A 157 6.36 11.21 3.28
CA GLY A 157 7.32 11.27 4.38
C GLY A 157 7.64 9.89 4.97
N MET A 158 7.44 9.77 6.29
CA MET A 158 7.65 8.54 7.08
C MET A 158 6.34 7.81 7.41
N HIS A 159 5.23 8.23 6.81
CA HIS A 159 3.91 7.71 7.12
C HIS A 159 3.67 6.39 6.40
N GLU A 160 3.42 6.39 5.08
CA GLU A 160 3.15 5.17 4.34
C GLU A 160 3.72 5.14 2.91
N HIS A 161 3.85 3.93 2.35
CA HIS A 161 4.08 3.70 0.93
C HIS A 161 3.27 2.48 0.46
N PRO A 162 1.94 2.64 0.27
CA PRO A 162 1.03 1.50 0.05
C PRO A 162 1.35 0.72 -1.22
N THR A 163 1.80 1.40 -2.27
CA THR A 163 2.14 0.81 -3.56
C THR A 163 3.39 -0.07 -3.51
N GLN A 164 4.42 0.33 -2.74
CA GLN A 164 5.61 -0.50 -2.50
C GLN A 164 5.26 -1.71 -1.64
N ALA A 165 4.43 -1.51 -0.61
CA ALA A 165 3.93 -2.64 0.16
C ALA A 165 3.27 -3.62 -0.80
N LEU A 166 2.22 -3.23 -1.55
CA LEU A 166 1.51 -4.06 -2.54
C LEU A 166 2.45 -4.86 -3.45
N LEU A 167 3.47 -4.22 -4.02
CA LEU A 167 4.52 -4.88 -4.82
C LEU A 167 5.23 -6.02 -4.08
N ASP A 168 5.55 -5.84 -2.80
CA ASP A 168 6.24 -6.86 -2.01
C ASP A 168 5.37 -8.12 -1.80
N ALA A 169 4.04 -7.99 -1.58
CA ALA A 169 3.20 -9.19 -1.45
C ALA A 169 2.94 -9.83 -2.80
N PHE A 170 2.81 -9.03 -3.86
CA PHE A 170 2.70 -9.58 -5.20
C PHE A 170 3.90 -10.47 -5.48
N THR A 171 5.10 -9.98 -5.19
CA THR A 171 6.35 -10.72 -5.36
C THR A 171 6.39 -11.98 -4.48
N ILE A 172 6.05 -11.88 -3.20
CA ILE A 172 6.03 -13.06 -2.30
C ILE A 172 5.01 -14.09 -2.78
N ARG A 173 3.79 -13.66 -3.13
CA ARG A 173 2.72 -14.53 -3.63
C ARG A 173 3.15 -15.22 -4.91
N GLU A 174 3.77 -14.51 -5.84
CA GLU A 174 4.27 -15.09 -7.08
C GLU A 174 5.34 -16.17 -6.80
N ARG A 175 6.27 -15.88 -5.89
CA ARG A 175 7.41 -16.79 -5.62
C ARG A 175 7.06 -17.96 -4.71
N LYS A 176 6.00 -17.85 -3.91
CA LYS A 176 5.62 -18.84 -2.87
C LYS A 176 4.22 -19.43 -3.05
N GLY A 177 3.45 -18.95 -4.02
CA GLY A 177 2.07 -19.38 -4.33
C GLY A 177 1.00 -18.92 -3.33
N ARG A 178 1.39 -18.40 -2.15
CA ARG A 178 0.48 -17.97 -1.08
C ARG A 178 1.12 -16.87 -0.23
N LEU A 179 0.32 -16.27 0.65
CA LEU A 179 0.77 -15.33 1.68
C LEU A 179 0.44 -15.84 3.08
N SER A 180 -0.81 -16.33 3.26
CA SER A 180 -1.26 -16.91 4.51
C SER A 180 -0.41 -18.11 4.93
N GLY A 181 -0.06 -18.16 6.22
CA GLY A 181 0.75 -19.21 6.85
C GLY A 181 2.22 -19.22 6.43
N LEU A 182 2.72 -18.17 5.76
CA LEU A 182 4.15 -18.02 5.51
C LEU A 182 4.82 -17.36 6.71
N LYS A 183 6.02 -17.84 7.05
CA LYS A 183 6.91 -17.16 7.98
C LYS A 183 7.76 -16.15 7.21
N ILE A 184 7.61 -14.86 7.51
CA ILE A 184 8.29 -13.77 6.78
C ILE A 184 9.12 -12.97 7.77
N ALA A 185 10.44 -12.91 7.56
CA ALA A 185 11.34 -12.09 8.36
C ALA A 185 11.66 -10.77 7.64
N ILE A 186 11.54 -9.64 8.32
CA ILE A 186 11.97 -8.32 7.87
C ILE A 186 13.14 -7.88 8.73
N ILE A 187 14.31 -7.68 8.12
CA ILE A 187 15.57 -7.44 8.82
C ILE A 187 16.21 -6.13 8.36
N GLY A 188 16.65 -5.29 9.29
CA GLY A 188 17.46 -4.09 8.99
C GLY A 188 17.12 -2.86 9.81
N ASP A 189 17.16 -1.68 9.18
CA ASP A 189 16.72 -0.42 9.77
C ASP A 189 15.20 -0.35 9.77
N LEU A 190 14.60 -0.75 10.90
CA LEU A 190 13.16 -0.78 11.07
C LEU A 190 12.60 0.59 11.48
N LEU A 191 13.43 1.43 12.09
CA LEU A 191 13.05 2.75 12.60
C LEU A 191 12.76 3.73 11.46
N HIS A 192 13.58 3.72 10.41
CA HIS A 192 13.46 4.65 9.29
C HIS A 192 12.76 4.04 8.07
N SER A 193 12.27 2.81 8.16
CA SER A 193 11.60 2.14 7.04
C SER A 193 10.14 2.54 6.92
N ARG A 194 9.84 3.46 6.00
CA ARG A 194 8.46 3.78 5.58
C ARG A 194 7.72 2.57 5.00
N VAL A 195 8.46 1.58 4.49
CA VAL A 195 7.92 0.34 3.89
C VAL A 195 7.55 -0.68 4.96
N LEU A 196 8.28 -0.74 6.08
CA LEU A 196 8.05 -1.71 7.15
C LEU A 196 6.62 -1.64 7.69
N ARG A 197 6.15 -0.45 8.06
CA ARG A 197 4.81 -0.27 8.65
C ARG A 197 3.73 -0.80 7.72
N SER A 198 3.77 -0.40 6.45
CA SER A 198 2.81 -0.84 5.45
C SER A 198 2.90 -2.35 5.19
N ASN A 199 4.11 -2.94 5.20
CA ASN A 199 4.29 -4.37 5.02
C ASN A 199 3.80 -5.20 6.20
N VAL A 200 4.16 -4.81 7.43
CA VAL A 200 3.74 -5.49 8.66
C VAL A 200 2.21 -5.55 8.71
N LEU A 201 1.56 -4.39 8.60
CA LEU A 201 0.11 -4.32 8.72
C LEU A 201 -0.59 -5.21 7.69
N ARG A 202 -0.07 -5.21 6.46
CA ARG A 202 -0.65 -5.99 5.37
C ARG A 202 -0.37 -7.48 5.48
N LEU A 203 0.88 -7.88 5.67
CA LEU A 203 1.26 -9.30 5.70
C LEU A 203 0.58 -10.01 6.86
N THR A 204 0.51 -9.36 8.03
CA THR A 204 -0.25 -9.87 9.18
C THR A 204 -1.74 -9.98 8.87
N ARG A 205 -2.37 -8.97 8.24
CA ARG A 205 -3.79 -9.05 7.81
C ARG A 205 -4.08 -10.15 6.78
N LEU A 206 -3.08 -10.53 5.97
CA LEU A 206 -3.19 -11.62 5.00
C LEU A 206 -2.82 -12.99 5.62
N GLY A 207 -2.62 -13.04 6.94
CA GLY A 207 -2.40 -14.27 7.70
C GLY A 207 -0.98 -14.81 7.65
N ALA A 208 0.03 -13.99 7.33
CA ALA A 208 1.43 -14.38 7.46
C ALA A 208 1.92 -14.27 8.91
N ASP A 209 2.86 -15.14 9.31
CA ASP A 209 3.59 -15.03 10.58
C ASP A 209 4.82 -14.13 10.37
N VAL A 210 4.66 -12.85 10.72
CA VAL A 210 5.68 -11.81 10.46
C VAL A 210 6.64 -11.69 11.63
N TRP A 211 7.93 -11.79 11.32
CA TRP A 211 9.05 -11.62 12.22
C TRP A 211 9.82 -10.36 11.84
N VAL A 212 10.28 -9.61 12.83
CA VAL A 212 11.11 -8.42 12.63
C VAL A 212 12.38 -8.52 13.47
N GLY A 213 13.50 -8.08 12.91
CA GLY A 213 14.78 -8.10 13.62
C GLY A 213 15.75 -7.06 13.07
N GLY A 214 16.72 -6.66 13.89
CA GLY A 214 17.71 -5.66 13.52
C GLY A 214 18.52 -5.21 14.73
N PRO A 215 19.49 -4.30 14.55
CA PRO A 215 20.18 -3.68 15.68
C PRO A 215 19.16 -3.09 16.67
N PRO A 216 19.28 -3.32 17.99
CA PRO A 216 18.27 -2.89 18.96
C PRO A 216 17.93 -1.39 18.88
N THR A 217 18.90 -0.56 18.52
CA THR A 217 18.75 0.89 18.33
C THR A 217 17.91 1.28 17.12
N LEU A 218 17.69 0.35 16.18
CA LEU A 218 16.94 0.55 14.95
C LEU A 218 15.60 -0.21 14.94
N VAL A 219 15.19 -0.81 16.06
CA VAL A 219 13.88 -1.46 16.20
C VAL A 219 12.90 -0.50 16.88
N PRO A 220 11.77 -0.11 16.25
CA PRO A 220 10.76 0.73 16.86
C PRO A 220 10.21 0.10 18.15
N TYR A 221 10.12 0.91 19.20
CA TYR A 221 9.47 0.51 20.44
C TYR A 221 7.99 0.17 20.20
N GLY A 222 7.53 -0.96 20.74
CA GLY A 222 6.13 -1.39 20.65
C GLY A 222 5.69 -1.94 19.30
N ILE A 223 6.62 -2.28 18.40
CA ILE A 223 6.28 -2.84 17.08
C ILE A 223 5.52 -4.17 17.18
N ASP A 224 5.74 -4.94 18.25
CA ASP A 224 5.03 -6.18 18.60
C ASP A 224 3.50 -6.00 18.67
N ARG A 225 3.03 -4.80 19.05
CA ARG A 225 1.59 -4.45 19.08
C ARG A 225 0.92 -4.49 17.71
N LEU A 226 1.70 -4.48 16.64
CA LEU A 226 1.21 -4.63 15.27
C LEU A 226 1.02 -6.11 14.86
N GLY A 227 1.13 -7.04 15.81
CA GLY A 227 0.94 -8.47 15.58
C GLY A 227 2.15 -9.15 14.96
N VAL A 228 3.37 -8.65 15.23
CA VAL A 228 4.64 -9.23 14.76
C VAL A 228 5.45 -9.78 15.91
N ARG A 229 6.34 -10.72 15.59
CA ARG A 229 7.32 -11.25 16.55
C ARG A 229 8.65 -10.52 16.38
N VAL A 230 9.19 -10.00 17.49
CA VAL A 230 10.51 -9.36 17.49
C VAL A 230 11.57 -10.40 17.85
N THR A 231 12.66 -10.44 17.09
CA THR A 231 13.83 -11.25 17.41
C THR A 231 15.10 -10.39 17.42
N SER A 232 15.94 -10.61 18.43
CA SER A 232 17.31 -10.08 18.51
C SER A 232 18.37 -11.07 18.06
N SER A 233 17.98 -12.34 17.84
CA SER A 233 18.84 -13.39 17.27
C SER A 233 18.43 -13.61 15.82
N ILE A 234 19.39 -13.42 14.91
CA ILE A 234 19.23 -13.61 13.46
C ILE A 234 20.00 -14.86 13.04
#